data_AF-A0A0W0Z650-F1
#
_entry.id   AF-A0A0W0Z650-F1
#
_cell.length_a   1.000
_cell.length_b   1.000
_cell.length_c   1.000
_cell.angle_alpha   90.00
_cell.angle_beta   90.00
_cell.angle_gamma   90.00
#
_symmetry.space_group_name_H-M   'P 1'
#
loop_
_entity.id
_entity.type
_entity.pdbx_description
1 polymer ?
#
loop_
_entity_poly.entity_id
_entity_poly.type
_entity_poly.pdbx_seq_one_letter_code
_entity_poly.pdbx_strand_id
1 'polypeptide(L)'
;MKEKIEAIARPLSKLDIAVLETSHQEEEEHHDQLAARIDHLSHAAYQEIEALYSRFNPEANKEEQLLFFKRILAIKNRLRELQLVHNDLAKTMYENNQLYLHQEIDISSVNKYISDELKGRETKEIIQQNFHQLLSNISKNNTLSDDEFRYINSLLMQLAARPEGQKLILKLNYLLTSKNAQLVIKNSKDFSCSMTRGGTASVNPDYQSVSRKDKFQEDYQSVFKKATLKGEGSQRVLVGFDSSFNKTISSLNLDVYASKSQGLTDMGPAFILLAHELIHAIHNLDGSARHNFAPFFQTRHYQDDPFMKLLYPTSSLYSFGASAEEYWTIEGGKLCENSIRTENGFGLRTGHLSTEPGSQGIRDLYYIGLAKSNTKSNLDKYSNYLQELENKNDQEIVVQTMDDKTVEKSLKIEKLKMIRYSPDDIITLCKSLKNFHLKRTSNALEKLPQSSRIILDNNADVDDFLMILPPKVLQIILAVDSWCSDTKNPQTIESISGWDIDRHDLDTMLPKLKTLNEIFTKSVVDLGSLGHHLSQFIERLETKGQSHHYNM
;
A
#
# COMPACT_ATOMS: atom_id res chain seq x y z
N MET A 1 -17.12 -9.68 -17.56
CA MET A 1 -16.69 -9.16 -16.24
C MET A 1 -17.05 -10.13 -15.11
N LYS A 2 -18.32 -10.54 -15.01
CA LYS A 2 -18.81 -11.60 -14.12
C LYS A 2 -17.89 -12.82 -13.99
N GLU A 3 -17.49 -13.42 -15.10
CA GLU A 3 -16.57 -14.57 -15.10
C GLU A 3 -15.21 -14.28 -14.45
N LYS A 4 -14.66 -13.06 -14.64
CA LYS A 4 -13.41 -12.64 -13.99
C LYS A 4 -13.61 -12.56 -12.47
N ILE A 5 -14.74 -11.98 -12.01
CA ILE A 5 -15.08 -11.91 -10.59
C ILE A 5 -15.24 -13.31 -9.99
N GLU A 6 -15.92 -14.21 -10.69
CA GLU A 6 -16.09 -15.62 -10.25
C GLU A 6 -14.77 -16.39 -10.20
N ALA A 7 -13.89 -16.17 -11.17
CA ALA A 7 -12.55 -16.75 -11.19
C ALA A 7 -11.68 -16.29 -10.01
N ILE A 8 -11.94 -15.09 -9.47
CA ILE A 8 -11.27 -14.55 -8.27
C ILE A 8 -11.97 -15.02 -6.99
N ALA A 9 -13.31 -15.08 -6.98
CA ALA A 9 -14.11 -15.49 -5.83
C ALA A 9 -13.87 -16.96 -5.45
N ARG A 10 -13.69 -17.87 -6.41
CA ARG A 10 -13.44 -19.31 -6.14
C ARG A 10 -12.15 -19.56 -5.33
N PRO A 11 -10.99 -18.96 -5.66
CA PRO A 11 -9.82 -19.02 -4.78
C PRO A 11 -10.04 -18.40 -3.40
N LEU A 12 -10.80 -17.30 -3.30
CA LEU A 12 -11.10 -16.65 -2.02
C LEU A 12 -11.95 -17.55 -1.11
N SER A 13 -12.96 -18.24 -1.65
CA SER A 13 -13.78 -19.17 -0.86
C SER A 13 -12.97 -20.35 -0.31
N LYS A 14 -11.94 -20.81 -1.03
CA LYS A 14 -10.97 -21.81 -0.54
C LYS A 14 -10.08 -21.29 0.60
N LEU A 15 -10.07 -19.99 0.84
CA LEU A 15 -9.36 -19.33 1.94
C LEU A 15 -10.32 -18.95 3.09
N ASP A 16 -11.48 -19.60 3.15
CA ASP A 16 -12.57 -19.39 4.13
C ASP A 16 -13.25 -18.02 4.05
N ILE A 17 -13.10 -17.30 2.94
CA ILE A 17 -13.75 -16.01 2.73
C ILE A 17 -15.15 -16.24 2.18
N ALA A 18 -16.16 -15.78 2.92
CA ALA A 18 -17.55 -15.90 2.51
C ALA A 18 -17.78 -15.22 1.15
N VAL A 19 -18.41 -15.94 0.24
CA VAL A 19 -18.83 -15.42 -1.07
C VAL A 19 -20.35 -15.39 -1.05
N LEU A 20 -20.95 -14.23 -1.35
CA LEU A 20 -22.40 -14.16 -1.54
C LEU A 20 -22.77 -15.02 -2.75
N GLU A 21 -23.62 -16.03 -2.53
CA GLU A 21 -24.29 -16.74 -3.61
C GLU A 21 -25.29 -15.78 -4.26
N THR A 22 -25.07 -15.45 -5.53
CA THR A 22 -26.03 -14.69 -6.32
C THR A 22 -27.23 -15.58 -6.64
N SER A 23 -28.44 -15.13 -6.30
CA SER A 23 -29.67 -15.72 -6.85
C SER A 23 -29.59 -15.69 -8.38
N HIS A 24 -29.77 -16.85 -9.01
CA HIS A 24 -29.67 -17.07 -10.46
C HIS A 24 -30.78 -16.42 -11.32
N GLN A 25 -31.35 -15.28 -10.90
CA GLN A 25 -32.42 -14.63 -11.64
C GLN A 25 -31.92 -13.43 -12.45
N GLU A 26 -31.95 -13.66 -13.77
CA GLU A 26 -32.01 -12.74 -14.92
C GLU A 26 -30.71 -12.21 -15.54
N GLU A 27 -30.71 -12.21 -16.87
CA GLU A 27 -29.59 -12.23 -17.82
C GLU A 27 -28.95 -10.85 -18.11
N GLU A 28 -29.20 -9.83 -17.28
CA GLU A 28 -28.47 -8.54 -17.33
C GLU A 28 -28.10 -8.12 -15.90
N GLU A 29 -26.92 -8.54 -15.42
CA GLU A 29 -26.38 -8.01 -14.16
C GLU A 29 -26.08 -6.51 -14.33
N HIS A 30 -26.94 -5.65 -13.76
CA HIS A 30 -26.74 -4.20 -13.71
C HIS A 30 -25.36 -3.88 -13.10
N HIS A 31 -24.64 -2.88 -13.60
CA HIS A 31 -23.29 -2.54 -13.12
C HIS A 31 -23.21 -2.36 -11.59
N ASP A 32 -24.29 -1.89 -10.96
CA ASP A 32 -24.40 -1.76 -9.50
C ASP A 32 -24.32 -3.11 -8.77
N GLN A 33 -24.86 -4.19 -9.34
CA GLN A 33 -24.77 -5.54 -8.76
C GLN A 33 -23.34 -6.07 -8.83
N LEU A 34 -22.64 -5.82 -9.94
CA LEU A 34 -21.22 -6.15 -10.08
C LEU A 34 -20.37 -5.36 -9.09
N ALA A 35 -20.66 -4.06 -8.91
CA ALA A 35 -19.99 -3.20 -7.94
C ALA A 35 -20.23 -3.68 -6.51
N ALA A 36 -21.48 -4.00 -6.15
CA ALA A 36 -21.83 -4.57 -4.86
C ALA A 36 -21.11 -5.89 -4.57
N ARG A 37 -20.98 -6.75 -5.58
CA ARG A 37 -20.27 -8.03 -5.45
C ARG A 37 -18.77 -7.82 -5.23
N ILE A 38 -18.14 -6.91 -5.98
CA ILE A 38 -16.72 -6.55 -5.80
C ILE A 38 -16.51 -5.94 -4.41
N ASP A 39 -17.38 -5.02 -4.01
CA ASP A 39 -17.37 -4.37 -2.69
C ASP A 39 -17.44 -5.43 -1.58
N HIS A 40 -18.42 -6.32 -1.60
CA HIS A 40 -18.55 -7.40 -0.62
C HIS A 40 -17.31 -8.30 -0.57
N LEU A 41 -16.82 -8.78 -1.71
CA LEU A 41 -15.64 -9.66 -1.77
C LEU A 41 -14.39 -8.97 -1.21
N SER A 42 -14.21 -7.69 -1.52
CA SER A 42 -13.08 -6.90 -1.04
C SER A 42 -13.15 -6.76 0.48
N HIS A 43 -14.32 -6.41 1.02
CA HIS A 43 -14.54 -6.25 2.46
C HIS A 43 -14.32 -7.55 3.23
N ALA A 44 -14.92 -8.65 2.77
CA ALA A 44 -14.76 -9.95 3.40
C ALA A 44 -13.29 -10.41 3.41
N ALA A 45 -12.56 -10.16 2.31
CA ALA A 45 -11.13 -10.49 2.23
C ALA A 45 -10.27 -9.65 3.18
N TYR A 46 -10.51 -8.34 3.28
CA TYR A 46 -9.78 -7.50 4.25
C TYR A 46 -10.15 -7.84 5.71
N GLN A 47 -11.41 -8.15 6.00
CA GLN A 47 -11.84 -8.61 7.32
C GLN A 47 -11.14 -9.92 7.71
N GLU A 48 -10.98 -10.85 6.77
CA GLU A 48 -10.22 -12.09 7.03
C GLU A 48 -8.74 -11.81 7.26
N ILE A 49 -8.12 -10.88 6.52
CA ILE A 49 -6.74 -10.43 6.79
C ILE A 49 -6.63 -9.89 8.22
N GLU A 50 -7.56 -9.03 8.64
CA GLU A 50 -7.59 -8.47 10.01
C GLU A 50 -7.78 -9.55 11.08
N ALA A 51 -8.62 -10.56 10.80
CA ALA A 51 -8.88 -11.69 11.67
C ALA A 51 -7.72 -12.69 11.74
N LEU A 52 -6.95 -12.85 10.66
CA LEU A 52 -5.71 -13.63 10.68
C LEU A 52 -4.68 -12.92 11.55
N TYR A 53 -4.47 -11.64 11.28
CA TYR A 53 -3.53 -10.84 12.03
C TYR A 53 -3.83 -10.74 13.53
N SER A 54 -5.09 -10.78 13.97
CA SER A 54 -5.43 -10.83 15.41
C SER A 54 -5.03 -12.15 16.09
N ARG A 55 -4.77 -13.20 15.31
CA ARG A 55 -4.30 -14.52 15.75
C ARG A 55 -2.78 -14.69 15.58
N PHE A 56 -2.06 -13.62 15.24
CA PHE A 56 -0.62 -13.67 15.04
C PHE A 56 0.11 -14.06 16.33
N ASN A 57 1.00 -15.06 16.24
CA ASN A 57 1.84 -15.54 17.33
C ASN A 57 3.33 -15.38 16.96
N PRO A 58 4.10 -14.50 17.63
CA PRO A 58 5.53 -14.31 17.37
C PRO A 58 6.39 -15.45 17.89
N GLU A 59 5.87 -16.30 18.77
CA GLU A 59 6.56 -17.50 19.28
C GLU A 59 6.39 -18.71 18.36
N ALA A 60 5.54 -18.59 17.33
CA ALA A 60 5.39 -19.63 16.32
C ALA A 60 6.73 -19.92 15.64
N ASN A 61 6.99 -21.19 15.31
CA ASN A 61 8.21 -21.54 14.59
C ASN A 61 8.22 -20.96 13.16
N LYS A 62 9.37 -20.99 12.49
CA LYS A 62 9.52 -20.38 11.17
C LYS A 62 8.54 -20.97 10.13
N GLU A 63 8.25 -22.26 10.17
CA GLU A 63 7.32 -22.92 9.25
C GLU A 63 5.87 -22.43 9.46
N GLU A 64 5.44 -22.32 10.73
CA GLU A 64 4.14 -21.78 11.11
C GLU A 64 4.01 -20.31 10.71
N GLN A 65 5.03 -19.50 10.96
CA GLN A 65 5.06 -18.10 10.51
C GLN A 65 4.93 -18.03 8.98
N LEU A 66 5.70 -18.84 8.23
CA LEU A 66 5.61 -18.89 6.78
C LEU A 66 4.20 -19.25 6.28
N LEU A 67 3.59 -20.29 6.84
CA LEU A 67 2.24 -20.70 6.47
C LEU A 67 1.22 -19.58 6.73
N PHE A 68 1.31 -18.94 7.90
CA PHE A 68 0.46 -17.83 8.31
C PHE A 68 0.55 -16.67 7.30
N PHE A 69 1.75 -16.21 6.98
CA PHE A 69 1.93 -15.07 6.09
C PHE A 69 1.66 -15.39 4.62
N LYS A 70 1.96 -16.60 4.15
CA LYS A 70 1.60 -17.03 2.79
C LYS A 70 0.08 -17.02 2.59
N ARG A 71 -0.72 -17.35 3.61
CA ARG A 71 -2.18 -17.21 3.56
C ARG A 71 -2.60 -15.76 3.34
N ILE A 72 -2.03 -14.81 4.09
CA ILE A 72 -2.32 -13.37 3.93
C ILE A 72 -1.92 -12.89 2.53
N LEU A 73 -0.73 -13.28 2.05
CA LEU A 73 -0.27 -12.93 0.70
C LEU A 73 -1.20 -13.46 -0.39
N ALA A 74 -1.71 -14.68 -0.24
CA ALA A 74 -2.67 -15.26 -1.18
C ALA A 74 -3.96 -14.44 -1.27
N ILE A 75 -4.50 -13.98 -0.12
CA ILE A 75 -5.69 -13.11 -0.08
C ILE A 75 -5.38 -11.76 -0.74
N LYS A 76 -4.27 -11.11 -0.38
CA LYS A 76 -3.85 -9.82 -0.97
C LYS A 76 -3.66 -9.92 -2.47
N ASN A 77 -3.11 -11.02 -2.96
CA ASN A 77 -2.94 -11.23 -4.39
C ASN A 77 -4.28 -11.27 -5.14
N ARG A 78 -5.32 -11.87 -4.56
CA ARG A 78 -6.67 -11.86 -5.12
C ARG A 78 -7.33 -10.48 -5.04
N LEU A 79 -7.10 -9.73 -3.97
CA LEU A 79 -7.54 -8.33 -3.86
C LEU A 79 -6.95 -7.46 -4.98
N ARG A 80 -5.68 -7.64 -5.35
CA ARG A 80 -5.05 -6.94 -6.49
C ARG A 80 -5.75 -7.27 -7.81
N GLU A 81 -6.05 -8.55 -8.05
CA GLU A 81 -6.79 -8.98 -9.25
C GLU A 81 -8.20 -8.38 -9.28
N LEU A 82 -8.86 -8.33 -8.12
CA LEU A 82 -10.21 -7.77 -7.98
C LEU A 82 -10.20 -6.25 -8.23
N GLN A 83 -9.18 -5.54 -7.76
CA GLN A 83 -9.00 -4.11 -8.01
C GLN A 83 -8.82 -3.79 -9.50
N LEU A 84 -8.16 -4.66 -10.28
CA LEU A 84 -8.08 -4.49 -11.73
C LEU A 84 -9.45 -4.63 -12.40
N VAL A 85 -10.26 -5.60 -11.96
CA VAL A 85 -11.65 -5.74 -12.46
C VAL A 85 -12.50 -4.54 -12.06
N HIS A 86 -12.31 -3.99 -10.86
CA HIS A 86 -12.99 -2.79 -10.40
C HIS A 86 -12.62 -1.56 -11.23
N ASN A 87 -11.36 -1.44 -11.67
CA ASN A 87 -10.92 -0.36 -12.57
C ASN A 87 -11.69 -0.39 -13.91
N ASP A 88 -11.86 -1.59 -14.48
CA ASP A 88 -12.65 -1.79 -15.70
C ASP A 88 -14.12 -1.41 -15.48
N LEU A 89 -14.72 -1.82 -14.35
CA LEU A 89 -16.11 -1.51 -14.01
C LEU A 89 -16.34 -0.01 -13.79
N ALA A 90 -15.46 0.64 -13.01
CA ALA A 90 -15.55 2.06 -12.70
C ALA A 90 -15.50 2.91 -13.98
N LYS A 91 -14.70 2.50 -14.98
CA LYS A 91 -14.68 3.13 -16.30
C LYS A 91 -16.07 3.09 -16.95
N THR A 92 -16.65 1.90 -17.08
CA THR A 92 -17.97 1.73 -17.71
C THR A 92 -19.07 2.47 -16.95
N MET A 93 -19.05 2.45 -15.62
CA MET A 93 -20.01 3.20 -14.80
C MET A 93 -19.87 4.71 -14.99
N TYR A 94 -18.65 5.24 -15.04
CA TYR A 94 -18.40 6.65 -15.30
C TYR A 94 -18.91 7.10 -16.67
N GLU A 95 -18.66 6.31 -17.73
CA GLU A 95 -19.15 6.58 -19.09
C GLU A 95 -20.69 6.61 -19.16
N ASN A 96 -21.36 5.85 -18.30
CA ASN A 96 -22.82 5.82 -18.18
C ASN A 96 -23.39 6.77 -17.13
N ASN A 97 -22.56 7.64 -16.53
CA ASN A 97 -22.96 8.52 -15.42
C ASN A 97 -23.66 7.74 -14.30
N GLN A 98 -23.08 6.61 -13.89
CA GLN A 98 -23.55 5.75 -12.80
C GLN A 98 -22.59 5.80 -11.61
N LEU A 99 -23.12 5.63 -10.40
CA LEU A 99 -22.35 5.56 -9.16
C LEU A 99 -22.98 4.54 -8.22
N TYR A 100 -22.20 3.53 -7.82
CA TYR A 100 -22.60 2.58 -6.79
C TYR A 100 -22.49 3.21 -5.39
N LEU A 101 -23.58 3.14 -4.63
CA LEU A 101 -23.62 3.51 -3.22
C LEU A 101 -24.06 2.29 -2.40
N HIS A 102 -23.21 1.83 -1.48
CA HIS A 102 -23.57 0.78 -0.53
C HIS A 102 -24.49 1.33 0.57
N GLN A 103 -24.15 2.51 1.08
CA GLN A 103 -24.90 3.19 2.13
C GLN A 103 -24.81 4.70 1.94
N GLU A 104 -25.95 5.38 2.05
CA GLU A 104 -26.05 6.84 1.94
C GLU A 104 -25.79 7.54 3.28
N ILE A 105 -25.12 8.69 3.23
CA ILE A 105 -24.91 9.59 4.37
C ILE A 105 -26.23 10.27 4.77
N ASP A 106 -26.38 10.54 6.07
CA ASP A 106 -27.35 11.53 6.52
C ASP A 106 -26.92 12.94 6.08
N ILE A 107 -27.59 13.45 5.05
CA ILE A 107 -27.35 14.78 4.46
C ILE A 107 -27.45 15.92 5.48
N SER A 108 -28.25 15.78 6.54
CA SER A 108 -28.38 16.82 7.57
C SER A 108 -27.05 17.08 8.28
N SER A 109 -26.20 16.06 8.42
CA SER A 109 -24.88 16.14 9.06
C SER A 109 -23.84 16.92 8.24
N VAL A 110 -24.09 17.10 6.93
CA VAL A 110 -23.17 17.72 5.96
C VAL A 110 -23.78 18.89 5.20
N ASN A 111 -24.97 19.37 5.58
CA ASN A 111 -25.72 20.42 4.89
C ASN A 111 -24.90 21.71 4.59
N LYS A 112 -23.93 22.04 5.44
CA LYS A 112 -23.04 23.21 5.24
C LYS A 112 -22.05 23.07 4.07
N TYR A 113 -21.85 21.85 3.57
CA TYR A 113 -20.96 21.55 2.45
C TYR A 113 -21.72 21.41 1.12
N ILE A 114 -23.05 21.49 1.15
CA ILE A 114 -23.90 21.33 -0.03
C ILE A 114 -24.17 22.70 -0.62
N SER A 115 -23.94 22.85 -1.92
CA SER A 115 -24.28 24.07 -2.66
C SER A 115 -25.78 24.33 -2.64
N ASP A 116 -26.17 25.61 -2.69
CA ASP A 116 -27.60 25.97 -2.62
C ASP A 116 -28.43 25.35 -3.75
N GLU A 117 -27.84 25.14 -4.93
CA GLU A 117 -28.45 24.51 -6.10
C GLU A 117 -28.79 23.01 -5.91
N LEU A 118 -28.13 22.36 -4.94
CA LEU A 118 -28.31 20.95 -4.61
C LEU A 118 -29.12 20.72 -3.34
N LYS A 119 -29.37 21.76 -2.54
CA LYS A 119 -30.20 21.65 -1.34
C LYS A 119 -31.62 21.25 -1.72
N GLY A 120 -32.16 20.26 -1.00
CA GLY A 120 -33.50 19.73 -1.24
C GLY A 120 -33.60 18.64 -2.31
N ARG A 121 -32.50 18.31 -3.00
CA ARG A 121 -32.44 17.12 -3.86
C ARG A 121 -32.27 15.84 -3.04
N GLU A 122 -32.51 14.70 -3.67
CA GLU A 122 -32.27 13.39 -3.06
C GLU A 122 -30.78 13.22 -2.72
N THR A 123 -30.50 12.57 -1.59
CA THR A 123 -29.13 12.30 -1.11
C THR A 123 -28.24 11.69 -2.18
N LYS A 124 -28.73 10.65 -2.87
CA LYS A 124 -28.04 10.00 -3.98
C LYS A 124 -27.65 10.98 -5.09
N GLU A 125 -28.56 11.86 -5.52
CA GLU A 125 -28.27 12.86 -6.55
C GLU A 125 -27.18 13.84 -6.09
N ILE A 126 -27.24 14.29 -4.84
CA ILE A 126 -26.26 15.22 -4.27
C ILE A 126 -24.86 14.58 -4.29
N ILE A 127 -24.75 13.33 -3.84
CA ILE A 127 -23.49 12.58 -3.81
C ILE A 127 -22.97 12.38 -5.22
N GLN A 128 -23.82 11.91 -6.14
CA GLN A 128 -23.46 11.62 -7.52
C GLN A 128 -22.94 12.87 -8.25
N GLN A 129 -23.63 14.01 -8.12
CA GLN A 129 -23.19 15.25 -8.74
C GLN A 129 -21.84 15.73 -8.17
N ASN A 130 -21.63 15.60 -6.86
CA ASN A 130 -20.35 15.93 -6.24
C ASN A 130 -19.23 14.99 -6.69
N PHE A 131 -19.50 13.69 -6.80
CA PHE A 131 -18.54 12.72 -7.31
C PHE A 131 -18.07 13.08 -8.73
N HIS A 132 -19.00 13.30 -9.66
CA HIS A 132 -18.66 13.67 -11.04
C HIS A 132 -18.01 15.06 -11.14
N GLN A 133 -18.41 16.02 -10.28
CA GLN A 133 -17.76 17.33 -10.21
C GLN A 133 -16.29 17.19 -9.79
N LEU A 134 -16.00 16.36 -8.78
CA LEU A 134 -14.63 16.10 -8.33
C LEU A 134 -13.79 15.47 -9.46
N LEU A 135 -14.32 14.47 -10.16
CA LEU A 135 -13.66 13.86 -11.31
C LEU A 135 -13.40 14.86 -12.44
N SER A 136 -14.37 15.71 -12.76
CA SER A 136 -14.21 16.80 -13.74
C SER A 136 -13.10 17.76 -13.31
N ASN A 137 -13.04 18.13 -12.02
CA ASN A 137 -11.99 19.01 -11.50
C ASN A 137 -10.61 18.34 -11.60
N ILE A 138 -10.51 17.05 -11.28
CA ILE A 138 -9.27 16.27 -11.42
C ILE A 138 -8.86 16.22 -12.89
N SER A 139 -9.77 15.90 -13.82
CA SER A 139 -9.47 15.86 -15.25
C SER A 139 -9.00 17.22 -15.79
N LYS A 140 -9.64 18.33 -15.38
CA LYS A 140 -9.27 19.69 -15.81
C LYS A 140 -7.93 20.17 -15.28
N ASN A 141 -7.60 19.84 -14.03
CA ASN A 141 -6.41 20.35 -13.35
C ASN A 141 -5.13 19.53 -13.63
N ASN A 142 -5.24 18.38 -14.30
CA ASN A 142 -4.16 17.41 -14.39
C ASN A 142 -3.99 16.86 -15.81
N THR A 143 -2.76 16.46 -16.15
CA THR A 143 -2.46 15.71 -17.37
C THR A 143 -2.29 14.25 -16.96
N LEU A 144 -3.41 13.54 -16.84
CA LEU A 144 -3.44 12.11 -16.49
C LEU A 144 -3.61 11.27 -17.75
N SER A 145 -2.93 10.13 -17.81
CA SER A 145 -3.28 9.09 -18.76
C SER A 145 -4.66 8.49 -18.47
N ASP A 146 -5.24 7.82 -19.46
CA ASP A 146 -6.50 7.09 -19.31
C ASP A 146 -6.47 6.09 -18.15
N ASP A 147 -5.38 5.33 -18.01
CA ASP A 147 -5.25 4.32 -16.97
C ASP A 147 -5.11 4.94 -15.58
N GLU A 148 -4.39 6.06 -15.46
CA GLU A 148 -4.29 6.83 -14.22
C GLU A 148 -5.65 7.39 -13.80
N PHE A 149 -6.40 7.98 -14.73
CA PHE A 149 -7.74 8.50 -14.45
C PHE A 149 -8.72 7.38 -14.06
N ARG A 150 -8.70 6.26 -14.77
CA ARG A 150 -9.54 5.08 -14.45
C ARG A 150 -9.23 4.53 -13.07
N TYR A 151 -7.95 4.49 -12.69
CA TYR A 151 -7.55 4.05 -11.36
C TYR A 151 -8.05 5.00 -10.28
N ILE A 152 -7.86 6.32 -10.44
CA ILE A 152 -8.38 7.32 -9.48
C ILE A 152 -9.90 7.24 -9.35
N ASN A 153 -10.62 7.16 -10.49
CA ASN A 153 -12.07 7.00 -10.50
C ASN A 153 -12.52 5.77 -9.70
N SER A 154 -11.85 4.63 -9.91
CA SER A 154 -12.09 3.40 -9.17
C SER A 154 -11.83 3.52 -7.66
N LEU A 155 -10.79 4.24 -7.23
CA LEU A 155 -10.54 4.48 -5.80
C LEU A 155 -11.57 5.44 -5.19
N LEU A 156 -11.94 6.51 -5.90
CA LEU A 156 -12.95 7.46 -5.45
C LEU A 156 -14.34 6.83 -5.38
N MET A 157 -14.67 5.89 -6.27
CA MET A 157 -15.95 5.17 -6.25
C MET A 157 -16.03 4.26 -5.01
N GLN A 158 -14.94 3.60 -4.64
CA GLN A 158 -14.87 2.82 -3.39
C GLN A 158 -15.08 3.72 -2.16
N LEU A 159 -14.53 4.94 -2.17
CA LEU A 159 -14.76 5.92 -1.10
C LEU A 159 -16.22 6.40 -1.08
N ALA A 160 -16.77 6.76 -2.24
CA ALA A 160 -18.14 7.26 -2.35
C ALA A 160 -19.20 6.23 -1.95
N ALA A 161 -18.87 4.94 -1.91
CA ALA A 161 -19.81 3.89 -1.57
C ALA A 161 -20.39 4.00 -0.15
N ARG A 162 -19.70 4.67 0.80
CA ARG A 162 -20.09 4.76 2.22
C ARG A 162 -20.03 6.19 2.80
N PRO A 163 -20.71 6.46 3.93
CA PRO A 163 -20.95 7.82 4.42
C PRO A 163 -19.71 8.71 4.68
N GLU A 164 -18.65 8.23 5.33
CA GLU A 164 -17.47 9.06 5.64
C GLU A 164 -16.68 9.39 4.37
N GLY A 165 -16.59 8.47 3.41
CA GLY A 165 -16.05 8.78 2.09
C GLY A 165 -16.92 9.76 1.28
N GLN A 166 -18.24 9.71 1.39
CA GLN A 166 -19.15 10.72 0.81
C GLN A 166 -18.93 12.11 1.45
N LYS A 167 -18.79 12.17 2.77
CA LYS A 167 -18.47 13.39 3.52
C LYS A 167 -17.13 13.97 3.13
N LEU A 168 -16.12 13.14 2.89
CA LEU A 168 -14.82 13.52 2.35
C LEU A 168 -14.97 14.22 1.00
N ILE A 169 -15.68 13.60 0.04
CA ILE A 169 -15.90 14.15 -1.30
C ILE A 169 -16.67 15.48 -1.24
N LEU A 170 -17.76 15.54 -0.47
CA LEU A 170 -18.57 16.76 -0.31
C LEU A 170 -17.74 17.91 0.26
N LYS A 171 -16.99 17.66 1.35
CA LYS A 171 -16.18 18.68 2.00
C LYS A 171 -15.03 19.15 1.09
N LEU A 172 -14.43 18.24 0.33
CA LEU A 172 -13.36 18.56 -0.62
C LEU A 172 -13.87 19.48 -1.74
N ASN A 173 -14.98 19.13 -2.40
CA ASN A 173 -15.57 19.98 -3.43
C ASN A 173 -15.98 21.34 -2.88
N TYR A 174 -16.62 21.37 -1.71
CA TYR A 174 -16.99 22.63 -1.06
C TYR A 174 -15.77 23.55 -0.88
N LEU A 175 -14.64 23.02 -0.42
CA LEU A 175 -13.41 23.81 -0.24
C LEU A 175 -12.80 24.24 -1.57
N LEU A 176 -12.77 23.35 -2.57
CA LEU A 176 -12.27 23.69 -3.91
C LEU A 176 -13.08 24.84 -4.54
N THR A 177 -14.41 24.79 -4.44
CA THR A 177 -15.29 25.85 -4.98
C THR A 177 -15.22 27.13 -4.15
N SER A 178 -15.44 27.05 -2.83
CA SER A 178 -15.52 28.24 -1.98
C SER A 178 -14.22 29.04 -1.89
N LYS A 179 -13.08 28.36 -2.06
CA LYS A 179 -11.77 29.01 -2.07
C LYS A 179 -11.23 29.29 -3.45
N ASN A 180 -11.91 28.89 -4.53
CA ASN A 180 -11.39 28.89 -5.90
C ASN A 180 -10.03 28.16 -6.00
N ALA A 181 -9.92 27.04 -5.29
CA ALA A 181 -8.69 26.28 -5.15
C ALA A 181 -8.61 25.11 -6.14
N GLN A 182 -7.39 24.63 -6.40
CA GLN A 182 -7.12 23.53 -7.31
C GLN A 182 -6.58 22.30 -6.57
N LEU A 183 -7.19 21.13 -6.85
CA LEU A 183 -6.61 19.83 -6.52
C LEU A 183 -5.82 19.33 -7.73
N VAL A 184 -4.52 19.13 -7.54
CA VAL A 184 -3.61 18.58 -8.53
C VAL A 184 -3.21 17.17 -8.10
N ILE A 185 -3.62 16.16 -8.86
CA ILE A 185 -3.27 14.77 -8.62
C ILE A 185 -2.15 14.36 -9.58
N LYS A 186 -1.05 13.80 -9.07
CA LYS A 186 0.09 13.36 -9.88
C LYS A 186 0.52 11.95 -9.52
N ASN A 187 0.95 11.21 -10.53
CA ASN A 187 1.56 9.91 -10.32
C ASN A 187 2.92 10.06 -9.60
N SER A 188 3.12 9.27 -8.56
CA SER A 188 4.30 9.23 -7.69
C SER A 188 4.62 7.78 -7.28
N LYS A 189 5.68 7.57 -6.50
CA LYS A 189 6.08 6.22 -6.03
C LYS A 189 5.33 5.79 -4.76
N ASP A 190 4.53 6.70 -4.22
CA ASP A 190 3.93 6.68 -2.90
C ASP A 190 2.67 7.55 -2.90
N PHE A 191 1.78 7.30 -1.95
CA PHE A 191 0.69 8.22 -1.62
C PHE A 191 1.27 9.34 -0.77
N SER A 192 0.99 10.59 -1.13
CA SER A 192 1.50 11.75 -0.39
C SER A 192 0.66 13.01 -0.65
N CYS A 193 0.72 13.96 0.26
CA CYS A 193 0.10 15.27 0.10
C CYS A 193 1.13 16.37 0.32
N SER A 194 1.20 17.32 -0.61
CA SER A 194 2.06 18.48 -0.48
C SER A 194 1.59 19.38 0.65
N MET A 195 2.52 19.84 1.46
CA MET A 195 2.29 20.92 2.42
C MET A 195 2.56 22.26 1.76
N THR A 196 1.67 23.23 1.99
CA THR A 196 1.82 24.60 1.49
C THR A 196 1.73 25.59 2.63
N ARG A 197 2.50 26.69 2.55
CA ARG A 197 2.57 27.69 3.63
C ARG A 197 1.21 28.31 3.96
N GLY A 198 0.33 28.49 2.97
CA GLY A 198 -1.03 28.98 3.19
C GLY A 198 -1.95 27.96 3.89
N GLY A 199 -1.60 26.67 3.82
CA GLY A 199 -2.38 25.58 4.40
C GLY A 199 -2.07 25.27 5.86
N THR A 200 -0.97 25.80 6.40
CA THR A 200 -0.56 25.53 7.79
C THR A 200 -1.33 26.38 8.79
N ALA A 201 -1.82 25.73 9.86
CA ALA A 201 -2.34 26.38 11.04
C ALA A 201 -1.23 26.99 11.90
N SER A 202 -1.57 28.04 12.64
CA SER A 202 -0.72 28.61 13.69
C SER A 202 -1.26 28.28 15.08
N VAL A 203 -0.44 28.48 16.10
CA VAL A 203 -0.87 28.33 17.50
C VAL A 203 -1.65 29.58 17.90
N ASN A 204 -2.87 29.40 18.41
CA ASN A 204 -3.69 30.46 18.97
C ASN A 204 -2.93 31.18 20.11
N PRO A 205 -2.68 32.50 20.00
CA PRO A 205 -1.99 33.27 21.04
C PRO A 205 -2.67 33.18 22.42
N ASP A 206 -3.99 33.13 22.44
CA ASP A 206 -4.76 32.99 23.69
C ASP A 206 -4.54 31.62 24.34
N TYR A 207 -4.29 30.59 23.54
CA TYR A 207 -3.90 29.29 24.08
C TYR A 207 -2.47 29.33 24.63
N GLN A 208 -1.56 30.13 24.07
CA GLN A 208 -0.20 30.25 24.61
C GLN A 208 -0.20 30.84 26.02
N SER A 209 -1.10 31.80 26.29
CA SER A 209 -1.22 32.46 27.60
C SER A 209 -1.92 31.61 28.68
N VAL A 210 -2.66 30.55 28.31
CA VAL A 210 -3.22 29.59 29.27
C VAL A 210 -2.09 28.95 30.09
N SER A 211 -2.28 28.87 31.41
CA SER A 211 -1.27 28.33 32.31
C SER A 211 -0.92 26.89 31.93
N ARG A 212 0.35 26.50 32.11
CA ARG A 212 0.78 25.13 31.84
C ARG A 212 -0.09 24.14 32.63
N LYS A 213 -0.41 24.48 33.89
CA LYS A 213 -1.27 23.69 34.81
C LYS A 213 -2.63 23.35 34.24
N ASP A 214 -3.27 24.30 33.56
CA ASP A 214 -4.61 24.10 32.98
C ASP A 214 -4.54 23.29 31.67
N LYS A 215 -3.48 23.50 30.87
CA LYS A 215 -3.18 22.67 29.68
C LYS A 215 -2.92 21.20 30.03
N PHE A 216 -2.46 20.90 31.25
CA PHE A 216 -2.22 19.53 31.69
C PHE A 216 -3.51 18.71 31.89
N GLN A 217 -4.71 19.32 31.91
CA GLN A 217 -5.98 18.60 32.11
C GLN A 217 -6.75 18.33 30.81
N GLU A 218 -6.28 18.82 29.66
CA GLU A 218 -7.01 18.70 28.39
C GLU A 218 -6.61 17.46 27.58
N ASP A 219 -7.61 16.74 27.07
CA ASP A 219 -7.39 15.69 26.07
C ASP A 219 -6.82 16.26 24.75
N TYR A 220 -6.26 15.39 23.91
CA TYR A 220 -5.66 15.80 22.63
C TYR A 220 -6.65 16.58 21.77
N GLN A 221 -7.88 16.09 21.62
CA GLN A 221 -8.87 16.71 20.73
C GLN A 221 -9.23 18.13 21.15
N SER A 222 -9.27 18.39 22.47
CA SER A 222 -9.52 19.70 23.05
C SER A 222 -8.37 20.65 22.75
N VAL A 223 -7.13 20.20 22.92
CA VAL A 223 -5.94 20.97 22.54
C VAL A 223 -5.97 21.33 21.05
N PHE A 224 -6.23 20.35 20.18
CA PHE A 224 -6.34 20.57 18.74
C PHE A 224 -7.45 21.54 18.32
N LYS A 225 -8.49 21.72 19.14
CA LYS A 225 -9.57 22.68 18.86
C LYS A 225 -9.26 24.08 19.40
N LYS A 226 -8.71 24.18 20.62
CA LYS A 226 -8.47 25.46 21.31
C LYS A 226 -7.18 26.14 20.88
N ALA A 227 -6.14 25.34 20.62
CA ALA A 227 -4.81 25.81 20.30
C ALA A 227 -4.62 26.10 18.80
N THR A 228 -5.51 25.62 17.92
CA THR A 228 -5.37 25.77 16.47
C THR A 228 -6.05 27.04 16.00
N LEU A 229 -5.27 27.96 15.42
CA LEU A 229 -5.77 29.08 14.64
C LEU A 229 -5.59 28.75 13.15
N LYS A 230 -6.69 28.75 12.40
CA LYS A 230 -6.66 28.45 10.96
C LYS A 230 -5.97 29.56 10.18
N GLY A 231 -5.12 29.17 9.23
CA GLY A 231 -4.62 30.05 8.18
C GLY A 231 -5.65 30.34 7.09
N GLU A 232 -5.22 31.03 6.05
CA GLU A 232 -6.08 31.39 4.91
C GLU A 232 -6.52 30.17 4.09
N GLY A 233 -5.73 29.09 4.11
CA GLY A 233 -5.93 27.91 3.31
C GLY A 233 -5.24 28.00 1.95
N SER A 234 -4.82 26.85 1.43
CA SER A 234 -4.12 26.80 0.15
C SER A 234 -5.06 26.98 -1.03
N GLN A 235 -4.58 27.70 -2.05
CA GLN A 235 -5.22 27.83 -3.35
C GLN A 235 -4.87 26.67 -4.30
N ARG A 236 -3.86 25.87 -3.95
CA ARG A 236 -3.43 24.71 -4.74
C ARG A 236 -2.85 23.65 -3.83
N VAL A 237 -3.35 22.43 -3.94
CA VAL A 237 -2.84 21.27 -3.21
C VAL A 237 -2.47 20.17 -4.19
N LEU A 238 -1.27 19.61 -4.03
CA LEU A 238 -0.80 18.47 -4.80
C LEU A 238 -0.97 17.19 -3.97
N VAL A 239 -1.61 16.18 -4.57
CA VAL A 239 -1.72 14.83 -4.02
C VAL A 239 -0.99 13.87 -4.97
N GLY A 240 0.00 13.17 -4.43
CA GLY A 240 0.68 12.05 -5.07
C GLY A 240 -0.11 10.75 -4.89
N PHE A 241 -0.15 9.92 -5.92
CA PHE A 241 -0.66 8.55 -5.85
C PHE A 241 0.22 7.60 -6.65
N ASP A 242 0.33 6.35 -6.22
CA ASP A 242 1.05 5.31 -6.98
C ASP A 242 0.08 4.60 -7.93
N SER A 243 0.06 4.98 -9.21
CA SER A 243 -0.77 4.34 -10.24
C SER A 243 -0.39 2.87 -10.48
N SER A 244 0.82 2.50 -10.09
CA SER A 244 1.36 1.15 -10.19
C SER A 244 1.21 0.34 -8.90
N PHE A 245 0.55 0.86 -7.86
CA PHE A 245 0.48 0.23 -6.52
C PHE A 245 0.13 -1.26 -6.58
N ASN A 246 -0.92 -1.63 -7.34
CA ASN A 246 -1.35 -3.02 -7.49
C ASN A 246 -0.39 -3.89 -8.32
N LYS A 247 0.62 -3.33 -8.95
CA LYS A 247 1.69 -4.04 -9.69
C LYS A 247 2.98 -4.15 -8.88
N THR A 248 3.15 -3.37 -7.81
CA THR A 248 4.36 -3.38 -6.99
C THR A 248 4.26 -4.32 -5.79
N ILE A 249 5.41 -4.65 -5.23
CA ILE A 249 5.53 -5.44 -3.99
C ILE A 249 4.83 -4.76 -2.81
N SER A 250 4.64 -3.43 -2.86
CA SER A 250 4.03 -2.64 -1.78
C SER A 250 2.60 -3.07 -1.50
N SER A 251 1.82 -3.42 -2.53
CA SER A 251 0.46 -3.97 -2.35
C SER A 251 0.40 -5.34 -1.66
N LEU A 252 1.55 -6.02 -1.54
CA LEU A 252 1.71 -7.30 -0.86
C LEU A 252 2.50 -7.17 0.46
N ASN A 253 2.77 -5.95 0.93
CA ASN A 253 3.46 -5.77 2.21
C ASN A 253 2.66 -6.37 3.36
N LEU A 254 3.37 -6.84 4.39
CA LEU A 254 2.78 -7.54 5.53
C LEU A 254 3.10 -6.71 6.77
N ASP A 255 2.10 -6.41 7.59
CA ASP A 255 2.23 -5.50 8.73
C ASP A 255 3.39 -5.85 9.66
N VAL A 256 3.62 -7.15 9.84
CA VAL A 256 4.50 -7.72 10.85
C VAL A 256 5.98 -7.70 10.44
N TYR A 257 6.30 -7.66 9.14
CA TYR A 257 7.69 -7.61 8.64
C TYR A 257 8.06 -6.26 8.04
N ALA A 258 7.71 -5.22 8.77
CA ALA A 258 8.18 -3.90 8.47
C ALA A 258 9.70 -3.79 8.64
N SER A 259 10.38 -3.27 7.63
CA SER A 259 11.79 -2.90 7.76
C SER A 259 11.94 -1.57 8.51
N LYS A 260 13.10 -1.34 9.15
CA LYS A 260 13.46 -0.06 9.82
C LYS A 260 13.20 1.18 8.95
N SER A 261 13.25 1.04 7.62
CA SER A 261 13.04 2.12 6.66
C SER A 261 11.60 2.27 6.16
N GLN A 262 10.66 1.40 6.53
CA GLN A 262 9.33 1.34 5.92
C GLN A 262 8.15 1.54 6.90
N GLY A 263 8.37 1.61 8.22
CA GLY A 263 7.29 1.79 9.22
C GLY A 263 6.25 0.66 9.19
N LEU A 264 5.11 0.75 9.91
CA LEU A 264 4.00 -0.22 9.73
C LEU A 264 3.66 -0.34 8.22
N THR A 265 3.85 -1.53 7.64
CA THR A 265 3.93 -1.65 6.16
C THR A 265 2.67 -2.11 5.44
N ASP A 266 1.63 -2.59 6.12
CA ASP A 266 0.34 -2.63 5.43
C ASP A 266 -0.16 -1.20 5.38
N MET A 267 0.00 -0.56 4.24
CA MET A 267 -0.57 0.75 4.00
C MET A 267 -2.10 0.65 3.84
N GLY A 268 -2.67 -0.57 3.83
CA GLY A 268 -4.11 -0.80 3.67
C GLY A 268 -4.51 -0.73 2.19
N PRO A 269 -5.82 -0.79 1.89
CA PRO A 269 -6.28 -0.64 0.52
C PRO A 269 -5.87 0.71 -0.07
N ALA A 270 -5.56 0.75 -1.36
CA ALA A 270 -5.18 1.99 -2.05
C ALA A 270 -6.21 3.12 -1.91
N PHE A 271 -7.51 2.80 -1.78
CA PHE A 271 -8.54 3.82 -1.59
C PHE A 271 -8.48 4.46 -0.19
N ILE A 272 -8.06 3.71 0.84
CA ILE A 272 -7.82 4.25 2.19
C ILE A 272 -6.59 5.17 2.17
N LEU A 273 -5.54 4.79 1.44
CA LEU A 273 -4.36 5.63 1.26
C LEU A 273 -4.66 6.92 0.50
N LEU A 274 -5.45 6.82 -0.57
CA LEU A 274 -5.92 8.02 -1.24
C LEU A 274 -6.74 8.91 -0.30
N ALA A 275 -7.65 8.32 0.50
CA ALA A 275 -8.44 9.09 1.45
C ALA A 275 -7.59 9.79 2.52
N HIS A 276 -6.57 9.13 3.04
CA HIS A 276 -5.60 9.71 3.97
C HIS A 276 -5.01 11.01 3.38
N GLU A 277 -4.52 10.96 2.14
CA GLU A 277 -3.97 12.14 1.48
C GLU A 277 -5.01 13.20 1.13
N LEU A 278 -6.23 12.80 0.79
CA LEU A 278 -7.34 13.74 0.55
C LEU A 278 -7.78 14.43 1.85
N ILE A 279 -7.64 13.79 3.01
CA ILE A 279 -7.88 14.41 4.32
C ILE A 279 -6.80 15.47 4.60
N HIS A 280 -5.53 15.18 4.34
CA HIS A 280 -4.48 16.20 4.37
C HIS A 280 -4.75 17.34 3.40
N ALA A 281 -5.27 17.03 2.21
CA ALA A 281 -5.64 18.05 1.24
C ALA A 281 -6.73 18.97 1.79
N ILE A 282 -7.74 18.42 2.46
CA ILE A 282 -8.76 19.19 3.17
C ILE A 282 -8.13 20.08 4.25
N HIS A 283 -7.19 19.55 5.04
CA HIS A 283 -6.53 20.35 6.08
C HIS A 283 -5.75 21.53 5.47
N ASN A 284 -5.01 21.29 4.38
CA ASN A 284 -4.31 22.34 3.65
C ASN A 284 -5.25 23.36 3.03
N LEU A 285 -6.34 22.93 2.39
CA LEU A 285 -7.34 23.83 1.80
C LEU A 285 -8.03 24.68 2.88
N ASP A 286 -8.34 24.11 4.05
CA ASP A 286 -8.99 24.80 5.17
C ASP A 286 -8.03 25.68 5.99
N GLY A 287 -6.71 25.62 5.73
CA GLY A 287 -5.71 26.33 6.52
C GLY A 287 -5.52 25.73 7.91
N SER A 288 -5.92 24.47 8.10
CA SER A 288 -5.98 23.79 9.40
C SER A 288 -4.90 22.72 9.57
N ALA A 289 -3.91 22.63 8.67
CA ALA A 289 -2.88 21.60 8.73
C ALA A 289 -1.85 21.89 9.82
N ARG A 290 -1.58 20.93 10.70
CA ARG A 290 -0.89 21.14 12.00
C ARG A 290 0.54 20.64 12.00
N HIS A 291 1.28 21.08 10.99
CA HIS A 291 2.68 20.75 10.87
C HIS A 291 3.51 21.44 11.96
N ASN A 292 4.38 20.70 12.66
CA ASN A 292 5.18 21.19 13.80
C ASN A 292 4.33 21.84 14.93
N PHE A 293 3.14 21.29 15.20
CA PHE A 293 2.21 21.87 16.16
C PHE A 293 2.58 21.53 17.63
N ALA A 294 3.44 22.35 18.21
CA ALA A 294 4.01 22.16 19.55
C ALA A 294 3.00 21.91 20.70
N PRO A 295 1.81 22.54 20.77
CA PRO A 295 0.85 22.33 21.86
C PRO A 295 0.48 20.86 22.10
N PHE A 296 0.48 20.04 21.05
CA PHE A 296 0.20 18.60 21.13
C PHE A 296 1.14 17.86 22.10
N PHE A 297 2.44 18.21 22.08
CA PHE A 297 3.49 17.56 22.88
C PHE A 297 3.63 18.10 24.31
N GLN A 298 2.86 19.14 24.67
CA GLN A 298 2.99 19.84 25.95
C GLN A 298 1.94 19.41 26.99
N THR A 299 1.06 18.47 26.64
CA THR A 299 -0.03 17.99 27.52
C THR A 299 0.43 16.93 28.51
N ARG A 300 -0.28 16.79 29.64
CA ARG A 300 -0.03 15.68 30.58
C ARG A 300 -0.28 14.33 29.93
N HIS A 301 -1.34 14.25 29.14
CA HIS A 301 -1.68 13.04 28.41
C HIS A 301 -0.51 12.57 27.56
N TYR A 302 0.18 13.47 26.83
CA TYR A 302 1.40 13.09 26.11
C TYR A 302 2.56 12.67 27.03
N GLN A 303 2.78 13.39 28.14
CA GLN A 303 3.90 13.09 29.04
C GLN A 303 3.70 11.82 29.89
N ASP A 304 2.46 11.47 30.21
CA ASP A 304 2.11 10.32 31.02
C ASP A 304 1.69 9.12 30.15
N ASP A 305 1.51 9.32 28.84
CA ASP A 305 1.28 8.24 27.88
C ASP A 305 2.63 7.74 27.33
N PRO A 306 3.17 6.63 27.88
CA PRO A 306 4.44 6.07 27.41
C PRO A 306 4.38 5.64 25.95
N PHE A 307 3.19 5.32 25.43
CA PHE A 307 2.99 4.97 24.05
C PHE A 307 3.07 6.20 23.15
N MET A 308 2.50 7.35 23.53
CA MET A 308 2.64 8.57 22.72
C MET A 308 4.08 9.09 22.69
N LYS A 309 4.84 8.91 23.77
CA LYS A 309 6.30 9.14 23.76
C LYS A 309 7.05 8.18 22.85
N LEU A 310 6.66 6.91 22.83
CA LEU A 310 7.21 5.90 21.93
C LEU A 310 6.85 6.22 20.48
N LEU A 311 5.58 6.44 20.17
CA LEU A 311 5.07 6.72 18.84
C LEU A 311 5.65 8.01 18.27
N TYR A 312 5.89 9.05 19.09
CA TYR A 312 6.19 10.39 18.61
C TYR A 312 7.29 11.10 19.41
N PRO A 313 8.52 10.60 19.50
CA PRO A 313 9.52 11.07 20.46
C PRO A 313 9.93 12.54 20.23
N THR A 314 9.92 13.34 21.30
CA THR A 314 10.30 14.76 21.25
C THR A 314 11.79 15.01 20.98
N SER A 315 12.63 13.97 21.06
CA SER A 315 14.10 14.02 20.90
C SER A 315 14.59 13.60 19.50
N SER A 316 13.69 13.36 18.55
CA SER A 316 14.06 13.07 17.16
C SER A 316 14.87 14.23 16.56
N LEU A 317 15.89 13.91 15.76
CA LEU A 317 16.68 14.88 14.98
C LEU A 317 15.84 15.61 13.91
N TYR A 318 14.71 15.01 13.54
CA TYR A 318 13.64 15.66 12.80
C TYR A 318 12.74 16.33 13.83
N SER A 319 12.43 17.62 13.64
CA SER A 319 11.61 18.43 14.56
C SER A 319 10.31 17.74 15.00
N PHE A 320 9.54 18.37 15.90
CA PHE A 320 8.16 17.98 16.27
C PHE A 320 7.25 17.48 15.11
N GLY A 321 7.62 17.73 13.85
CA GLY A 321 7.32 16.85 12.72
C GLY A 321 5.89 16.99 12.19
N ALA A 322 5.59 16.24 11.14
CA ALA A 322 4.20 16.04 10.68
C ALA A 322 3.34 15.27 11.71
N SER A 323 3.92 14.76 12.79
CA SER A 323 3.30 13.87 13.76
C SER A 323 1.95 14.32 14.33
N ALA A 324 1.78 15.61 14.66
CA ALA A 324 0.51 16.13 15.16
C ALA A 324 -0.57 16.19 14.06
N GLU A 325 -0.15 16.46 12.82
CA GLU A 325 -1.02 16.44 11.64
C GLU A 325 -1.41 15.00 11.29
N GLU A 326 -0.48 14.06 11.35
CA GLU A 326 -0.74 12.63 11.15
C GLU A 326 -1.72 12.05 12.19
N TYR A 327 -1.49 12.32 13.48
CA TYR A 327 -2.44 11.92 14.52
C TYR A 327 -3.84 12.43 14.20
N TRP A 328 -3.96 13.69 13.79
CA TRP A 328 -5.25 14.29 13.46
C TRP A 328 -5.90 13.68 12.22
N THR A 329 -5.11 13.39 11.18
CA THR A 329 -5.56 12.75 9.95
C THR A 329 -5.96 11.29 10.15
N ILE A 330 -5.28 10.55 11.04
CA ILE A 330 -5.50 9.12 11.24
C ILE A 330 -6.63 8.86 12.25
N GLU A 331 -6.58 9.48 13.43
CA GLU A 331 -7.46 9.09 14.55
C GLU A 331 -8.09 10.27 15.33
N GLY A 332 -7.46 11.45 15.33
CA GLY A 332 -7.92 12.59 16.12
C GLY A 332 -9.11 13.36 15.53
N GLY A 333 -9.24 13.39 14.21
CA GLY A 333 -10.28 14.13 13.50
C GLY A 333 -11.65 13.44 13.51
N LYS A 334 -12.73 14.23 13.35
CA LYS A 334 -14.09 13.70 13.11
C LYS A 334 -14.30 13.08 11.72
N LEU A 335 -13.48 13.51 10.76
CA LEU A 335 -13.31 12.89 9.46
C LEU A 335 -11.82 12.60 9.38
N CYS A 336 -11.48 11.33 9.48
CA CYS A 336 -10.12 10.82 9.60
C CYS A 336 -10.03 9.43 8.94
N GLU A 337 -8.82 8.92 8.74
CA GLU A 337 -8.60 7.59 8.18
C GLU A 337 -9.39 6.52 8.96
N ASN A 338 -9.32 6.53 10.29
CA ASN A 338 -10.00 5.55 11.14
C ASN A 338 -11.52 5.59 11.00
N SER A 339 -12.12 6.75 10.75
CA SER A 339 -13.56 6.84 10.49
C SER A 339 -13.95 6.10 9.21
N ILE A 340 -13.13 6.21 8.16
CA ILE A 340 -13.33 5.51 6.88
C ILE A 340 -13.00 4.01 7.05
N ARG A 341 -11.95 3.65 7.79
CA ARG A 341 -11.64 2.25 8.09
C ARG A 341 -12.79 1.56 8.82
N THR A 342 -13.39 2.23 9.80
CA THR A 342 -14.48 1.69 10.62
C THR A 342 -15.71 1.35 9.78
N GLU A 343 -16.17 2.24 8.91
CA GLU A 343 -17.35 1.97 8.05
C GLU A 343 -17.10 0.86 7.02
N ASN A 344 -15.84 0.65 6.65
CA ASN A 344 -15.42 -0.45 5.77
C ASN A 344 -15.03 -1.72 6.58
N GLY A 345 -15.25 -1.75 7.90
CA GLY A 345 -15.00 -2.91 8.75
C GLY A 345 -13.53 -3.30 8.90
N PHE A 346 -12.60 -2.36 8.68
CA PHE A 346 -11.17 -2.57 8.87
C PHE A 346 -10.72 -2.23 10.29
N GLY A 347 -9.61 -2.83 10.74
CA GLY A 347 -9.02 -2.53 12.04
C GLY A 347 -8.53 -1.08 12.11
N LEU A 348 -8.71 -0.43 13.26
CA LEU A 348 -8.18 0.92 13.50
C LEU A 348 -6.66 0.93 13.45
N ARG A 349 -6.09 2.11 13.15
CA ARG A 349 -4.66 2.35 13.23
C ARG A 349 -4.37 3.45 14.23
N THR A 350 -3.31 3.28 14.99
CA THR A 350 -2.72 4.37 15.77
C THR A 350 -1.80 5.17 14.86
N GLY A 351 -1.85 6.49 14.95
CA GLY A 351 -1.00 7.34 14.12
C GLY A 351 0.49 7.00 14.31
N HIS A 352 1.27 7.08 13.24
CA HIS A 352 2.62 6.52 13.07
C HIS A 352 3.39 6.12 14.34
N LEU A 353 3.76 4.85 14.40
CA LEU A 353 4.97 4.36 15.06
C LEU A 353 6.19 5.02 14.41
N SER A 354 6.55 6.23 14.86
CA SER A 354 7.73 6.97 14.37
C SER A 354 9.01 6.70 15.14
N THR A 355 8.95 5.92 16.24
CA THR A 355 10.16 5.24 16.70
C THR A 355 10.36 4.00 15.85
N GLU A 356 11.58 3.83 15.38
CA GLU A 356 12.12 2.54 14.98
C GLU A 356 12.24 1.68 16.25
N PRO A 357 11.29 0.79 16.62
CA PRO A 357 11.79 -0.40 17.25
C PRO A 357 12.47 -1.15 16.08
N GLY A 358 13.58 -1.84 16.31
CA GLY A 358 14.29 -2.51 15.22
C GLY A 358 13.40 -3.50 14.45
N SER A 359 13.96 -4.25 13.51
CA SER A 359 13.20 -5.28 12.74
C SER A 359 12.38 -6.26 13.62
N GLN A 360 12.71 -6.40 14.91
CA GLN A 360 11.90 -7.11 15.91
C GLN A 360 10.63 -6.35 16.30
N GLY A 361 10.71 -5.05 16.51
CA GLY A 361 9.69 -4.29 17.21
C GLY A 361 8.34 -4.11 16.54
N ILE A 362 8.26 -4.02 15.22
CA ILE A 362 6.98 -3.80 14.54
C ILE A 362 6.12 -5.07 14.53
N ARG A 363 6.77 -6.24 14.42
CA ARG A 363 6.11 -7.52 14.69
C ARG A 363 5.50 -7.56 16.08
N ASP A 364 6.31 -7.15 17.05
CA ASP A 364 5.99 -7.24 18.46
C ASP A 364 4.83 -6.30 18.81
N LEU A 365 4.80 -5.11 18.20
CA LEU A 365 3.71 -4.13 18.31
C LEU A 365 2.38 -4.63 17.76
N TYR A 366 2.41 -5.46 16.72
CA TYR A 366 1.21 -6.09 16.21
C TYR A 366 0.73 -7.21 17.13
N TYR A 367 1.65 -8.06 17.60
CA TYR A 367 1.37 -9.14 18.56
C TYR A 367 0.71 -8.62 19.84
N ILE A 368 1.25 -7.56 20.41
CA ILE A 368 0.70 -6.93 21.62
C ILE A 368 -0.53 -6.06 21.35
N GLY A 369 -0.99 -5.98 20.09
CA GLY A 369 -2.20 -5.25 19.68
C GLY A 369 -2.05 -3.72 19.65
N LEU A 370 -0.84 -3.20 19.90
CA LEU A 370 -0.55 -1.77 19.96
C LEU A 370 -0.58 -1.10 18.58
N ALA A 371 -0.31 -1.84 17.50
CA ALA A 371 -0.51 -1.34 16.13
C ALA A 371 -2.00 -1.03 15.81
N LYS A 372 -2.95 -1.63 16.55
CA LYS A 372 -4.39 -1.47 16.34
C LYS A 372 -5.07 -0.57 17.37
N SER A 373 -4.64 -0.66 18.64
CA SER A 373 -5.24 0.12 19.73
C SER A 373 -4.32 0.19 20.95
N ASN A 374 -4.30 1.36 21.60
CA ASN A 374 -3.60 1.56 22.85
C ASN A 374 -4.54 1.30 24.05
N THR A 375 -4.83 0.03 24.34
CA THR A 375 -5.61 -0.38 25.52
C THR A 375 -4.70 -0.75 26.69
N LYS A 376 -5.20 -0.65 27.93
CA LYS A 376 -4.45 -1.11 29.12
C LYS A 376 -3.96 -2.55 28.99
N SER A 377 -4.80 -3.45 28.46
CA SER A 377 -4.40 -4.84 28.23
C SER A 377 -3.23 -4.97 27.25
N ASN A 378 -3.18 -4.15 26.21
CA ASN A 378 -2.10 -4.17 25.23
C ASN A 378 -0.79 -3.61 25.83
N LEU A 379 -0.89 -2.60 26.70
CA LEU A 379 0.24 -2.05 27.45
C LEU A 379 0.81 -3.04 28.48
N ASP A 380 -0.05 -3.79 29.17
CA ASP A 380 0.37 -4.84 30.10
C ASP A 380 1.10 -5.97 29.34
N LYS A 381 0.57 -6.39 28.17
CA LYS A 381 1.23 -7.34 27.27
C LYS A 381 2.60 -6.84 26.79
N TYR A 382 2.70 -5.56 26.42
CA TYR A 382 3.97 -4.97 26.01
C TYR A 382 5.01 -4.96 27.13
N SER A 383 4.58 -4.61 28.35
CA SER A 383 5.48 -4.56 29.51
C SER A 383 6.01 -5.95 29.86
N ASN A 384 5.15 -6.97 29.83
CA ASN A 384 5.57 -8.36 30.01
C ASN A 384 6.53 -8.81 28.90
N TYR A 385 6.22 -8.45 27.65
CA TYR A 385 7.07 -8.77 26.50
C TYR A 385 8.48 -8.16 26.61
N LEU A 386 8.61 -6.90 27.05
CA LEU A 386 9.91 -6.27 27.29
C LEU A 386 10.70 -6.99 28.40
N GLN A 387 10.04 -7.39 29.48
CA GLN A 387 10.67 -8.17 30.55
C GLN A 387 11.16 -9.54 30.05
N GLU A 388 10.38 -10.21 29.20
CA GLU A 388 10.79 -11.48 28.59
C GLU A 388 12.01 -11.31 27.66
N LEU A 389 12.05 -10.23 26.87
CA LEU A 389 13.21 -9.92 26.03
C LEU A 389 14.48 -9.67 26.84
N GLU A 390 14.39 -8.96 27.97
CA GLU A 390 15.53 -8.72 28.87
C GLU A 390 16.08 -10.00 29.49
N ASN A 391 15.26 -11.04 29.59
CA ASN A 391 15.63 -12.33 30.18
C ASN A 391 16.15 -13.36 29.16
N LYS A 392 16.13 -13.07 27.85
CA LYS A 392 16.65 -13.98 26.82
C LYS A 392 18.16 -14.02 26.80
N ASN A 393 18.73 -15.22 26.59
CA ASN A 393 20.17 -15.36 26.44
C ASN A 393 20.64 -15.03 25.00
N ASP A 394 21.94 -14.74 24.84
CA ASP A 394 22.53 -14.34 23.55
C ASP A 394 22.32 -15.39 22.44
N GLN A 395 22.29 -16.68 22.77
CA GLN A 395 22.12 -17.74 21.79
C GLN A 395 20.69 -17.79 21.25
N GLU A 396 19.69 -17.65 22.12
CA GLU A 396 18.28 -17.56 21.75
C GLU A 396 18.01 -16.36 20.84
N ILE A 397 18.64 -15.22 21.15
CA ILE A 397 18.54 -14.01 20.33
C ILE A 397 19.12 -14.25 18.93
N VAL A 398 20.26 -14.92 18.82
CA VAL A 398 20.91 -15.23 17.53
C VAL A 398 20.03 -16.16 16.68
N VAL A 399 19.50 -17.24 17.26
CA VAL A 399 18.63 -18.20 16.55
C VAL A 399 17.36 -17.51 16.05
N GLN A 400 16.67 -16.77 16.91
CA GLN A 400 15.45 -16.03 16.54
C GLN A 400 15.73 -15.03 15.41
N THR A 401 16.86 -14.32 15.47
CA THR A 401 17.27 -13.37 14.42
C THR A 401 17.55 -14.05 13.08
N MET A 402 18.06 -15.28 13.08
CA MET A 402 18.31 -16.05 11.85
C MET A 402 17.03 -16.57 11.23
N ASP A 403 16.11 -17.08 12.04
CA ASP A 403 14.79 -17.54 11.59
C ASP A 403 14.00 -16.36 10.99
N ASP A 404 13.99 -15.21 11.66
CA ASP A 404 13.31 -14.00 11.17
C ASP A 404 13.81 -13.57 9.78
N LYS A 405 15.14 -13.57 9.58
CA LYS A 405 15.74 -13.26 8.27
C LYS A 405 15.36 -14.29 7.20
N THR A 406 15.23 -15.55 7.58
CA THR A 406 14.84 -16.64 6.68
C THR A 406 13.38 -16.45 6.26
N VAL A 407 12.49 -16.15 7.20
CA VAL A 407 11.08 -15.87 6.93
C VAL A 407 10.93 -14.62 6.06
N GLU A 408 11.60 -13.52 6.40
CA GLU A 408 11.57 -12.26 5.62
C GLU A 408 11.96 -12.50 4.15
N LYS A 409 13.08 -13.20 3.92
CA LYS A 409 13.56 -13.52 2.56
C LYS A 409 12.59 -14.43 1.81
N SER A 410 12.09 -15.47 2.47
CA SER A 410 11.14 -16.42 1.88
C SER A 410 9.85 -15.71 1.45
N LEU A 411 9.32 -14.83 2.30
CA LEU A 411 8.13 -14.05 1.98
C LEU A 411 8.40 -13.04 0.87
N LYS A 412 9.60 -12.45 0.82
CA LYS A 412 9.99 -11.58 -0.29
C LYS A 412 10.03 -12.34 -1.62
N ILE A 413 10.57 -13.56 -1.64
CA ILE A 413 10.55 -14.43 -2.82
C ILE A 413 9.11 -14.70 -3.24
N GLU A 414 8.22 -15.05 -2.31
CA GLU A 414 6.82 -15.28 -2.65
C GLU A 414 6.11 -14.06 -3.21
N LYS A 415 6.31 -12.89 -2.59
CA LYS A 415 5.75 -11.64 -3.12
C LYS A 415 6.19 -11.39 -4.56
N LEU A 416 7.46 -11.64 -4.88
CA LEU A 416 7.99 -11.48 -6.23
C LEU A 416 7.39 -12.50 -7.21
N LYS A 417 7.20 -13.76 -6.80
CA LYS A 417 6.50 -14.80 -7.59
C LYS A 417 5.03 -14.41 -7.89
N MET A 418 4.39 -13.62 -7.03
CA MET A 418 3.01 -13.14 -7.22
C MET A 418 2.89 -11.86 -8.06
N ILE A 419 3.99 -11.19 -8.43
CA ILE A 419 3.93 -10.00 -9.27
C ILE A 419 3.85 -10.41 -10.73
N ARG A 420 2.84 -9.89 -11.44
CA ARG A 420 2.77 -10.00 -12.89
C ARG A 420 3.54 -8.84 -13.50
N TYR A 421 4.60 -9.17 -14.23
CA TYR A 421 5.42 -8.19 -14.95
C TYR A 421 4.93 -8.05 -16.38
N SER A 422 4.71 -6.80 -16.81
CA SER A 422 4.57 -6.51 -18.23
C SER A 422 5.94 -6.58 -18.93
N PRO A 423 5.97 -6.70 -20.27
CA PRO A 423 7.16 -6.51 -21.07
C PRO A 423 8.04 -5.33 -20.64
N ASP A 424 7.45 -4.14 -20.55
CA ASP A 424 8.15 -2.89 -20.24
C ASP A 424 8.72 -2.90 -18.81
N ASP A 425 8.03 -3.57 -17.88
CA ASP A 425 8.52 -3.77 -16.52
C ASP A 425 9.81 -4.60 -16.51
N ILE A 426 9.83 -5.72 -17.26
CA ILE A 426 11.00 -6.61 -17.36
C ILE A 426 12.18 -5.87 -18.00
N ILE A 427 11.93 -5.10 -19.06
CA ILE A 427 12.95 -4.27 -19.72
C ILE A 427 13.51 -3.21 -18.75
N THR A 428 12.64 -2.47 -18.07
CA THR A 428 13.05 -1.46 -17.08
C THR A 428 13.87 -2.08 -15.94
N LEU A 429 13.47 -3.27 -15.47
CA LEU A 429 14.22 -4.03 -14.46
C LEU A 429 15.62 -4.40 -14.96
N CYS A 430 15.73 -4.93 -16.18
CA CYS A 430 17.00 -5.29 -16.80
C CYS A 430 17.92 -4.08 -17.03
N LYS A 431 17.39 -2.92 -17.48
CA LYS A 431 18.16 -1.67 -17.66
C LYS A 431 18.84 -1.21 -16.37
N SER A 432 18.14 -1.38 -15.25
CA SER A 432 18.63 -0.99 -13.93
C SER A 432 19.62 -2.00 -13.30
N LEU A 433 19.93 -3.10 -13.97
CA LEU A 433 21.03 -4.00 -13.60
C LEU A 433 22.38 -3.27 -13.77
N LYS A 434 23.22 -3.33 -12.73
CA LYS A 434 24.53 -2.66 -12.67
C LYS A 434 25.62 -3.69 -12.31
N ASN A 435 26.87 -3.40 -12.67
CA ASN A 435 28.00 -4.32 -12.45
C ASN A 435 28.19 -4.72 -10.98
N PHE A 436 27.86 -3.84 -10.03
CA PHE A 436 27.96 -4.18 -8.60
C PHE A 436 26.97 -5.30 -8.20
N HIS A 437 25.80 -5.40 -8.85
CA HIS A 437 24.88 -6.52 -8.63
C HIS A 437 25.48 -7.84 -9.10
N LEU A 438 26.14 -7.83 -10.26
CA LEU A 438 26.83 -9.01 -10.82
C LEU A 438 27.96 -9.46 -9.90
N LYS A 439 28.82 -8.52 -9.47
CA LYS A 439 29.90 -8.81 -8.51
C LYS A 439 29.38 -9.39 -7.19
N ARG A 440 28.30 -8.81 -6.64
CA ARG A 440 27.66 -9.35 -5.42
C ARG A 440 27.10 -10.76 -5.63
N THR A 441 26.60 -11.05 -6.83
CA THR A 441 26.10 -12.38 -7.19
C THR A 441 27.22 -13.40 -7.26
N SER A 442 28.30 -13.10 -8.00
CA SER A 442 29.51 -13.96 -8.05
C SER A 442 30.03 -14.26 -6.64
N ASN A 443 30.23 -13.21 -5.83
CA ASN A 443 30.72 -13.35 -4.46
C ASN A 443 29.76 -14.14 -3.55
N ALA A 444 28.46 -14.13 -3.81
CA ALA A 444 27.48 -14.90 -3.04
C ALA A 444 27.56 -16.39 -3.40
N LEU A 445 27.70 -16.70 -4.69
CA LEU A 445 27.80 -18.06 -5.21
C LEU A 445 29.15 -18.71 -4.89
N GLU A 446 30.26 -17.96 -4.93
CA GLU A 446 31.60 -18.44 -4.55
C GLU A 446 31.68 -18.90 -3.09
N LYS A 447 30.78 -18.42 -2.23
CA LYS A 447 30.71 -18.80 -0.82
C LYS A 447 29.91 -20.07 -0.58
N LEU A 448 29.25 -20.62 -1.60
CA LEU A 448 28.58 -21.90 -1.49
C LEU A 448 29.64 -23.02 -1.36
N PRO A 449 29.47 -23.97 -0.43
CA PRO A 449 30.39 -25.10 -0.32
C PRO A 449 30.49 -25.85 -1.65
N GLN A 450 31.69 -26.23 -2.10
CA GLN A 450 31.89 -26.99 -3.35
C GLN A 450 31.18 -28.36 -3.37
N SER A 451 30.83 -28.89 -2.19
CA SER A 451 30.00 -30.09 -2.03
C SER A 451 28.52 -29.87 -2.36
N SER A 452 28.07 -28.62 -2.47
CA SER A 452 26.70 -28.22 -2.78
C SER A 452 26.45 -28.23 -4.29
N ARG A 453 26.90 -29.28 -4.99
CA ARG A 453 26.47 -29.60 -6.35
C ARG A 453 25.00 -30.01 -6.30
N ILE A 454 24.16 -29.04 -6.00
CA ILE A 454 22.74 -29.19 -5.85
C ILE A 454 22.19 -29.14 -7.27
N ILE A 455 21.66 -30.27 -7.73
CA ILE A 455 20.72 -30.27 -8.84
C ILE A 455 19.44 -29.65 -8.25
N LEU A 456 19.06 -28.46 -8.70
CA LEU A 456 17.86 -27.76 -8.24
C LEU A 456 16.59 -28.40 -8.84
N ASP A 457 16.38 -29.69 -8.60
CA ASP A 457 15.22 -30.47 -9.10
C ASP A 457 14.04 -30.48 -8.11
N ASN A 458 14.25 -30.02 -6.87
CA ASN A 458 13.20 -29.88 -5.87
C ASN A 458 12.98 -28.42 -5.47
N ASN A 459 11.75 -28.09 -5.03
CA ASN A 459 11.37 -26.71 -4.70
C ASN A 459 12.14 -26.11 -3.51
N ALA A 460 12.62 -26.95 -2.58
CA ALA A 460 13.31 -26.49 -1.37
C ALA A 460 14.71 -25.95 -1.72
N ASP A 461 15.44 -26.68 -2.55
CA ASP A 461 16.77 -26.31 -2.98
C ASP A 461 16.76 -25.03 -3.84
N VAL A 462 15.71 -24.84 -4.66
CA VAL A 462 15.50 -23.61 -5.45
C VAL A 462 15.30 -22.40 -4.55
N ASP A 463 14.45 -22.51 -3.52
CA ASP A 463 14.18 -21.39 -2.63
C ASP A 463 15.45 -21.01 -1.83
N ASP A 464 16.26 -21.97 -1.38
CA ASP A 464 17.55 -21.71 -0.73
C ASP A 464 18.54 -20.97 -1.65
N PHE A 465 18.60 -21.36 -2.93
CA PHE A 465 19.37 -20.63 -3.95
C PHE A 465 18.83 -19.20 -4.15
N LEU A 466 17.52 -19.00 -4.20
CA LEU A 466 16.95 -17.66 -4.35
C LEU A 466 17.25 -16.76 -3.13
N MET A 467 17.38 -17.32 -1.93
CA MET A 467 17.66 -16.58 -0.68
C MET A 467 19.08 -15.99 -0.60
N ILE A 468 20.04 -16.50 -1.37
CA ILE A 468 21.41 -15.99 -1.41
C ILE A 468 21.61 -14.87 -2.44
N LEU A 469 20.70 -14.74 -3.41
CA LEU A 469 20.85 -13.79 -4.49
C LEU A 469 20.66 -12.33 -4.04
N PRO A 470 21.39 -11.37 -4.63
CA PRO A 470 21.12 -9.96 -4.42
C PRO A 470 19.68 -9.60 -4.86
N PRO A 471 18.97 -8.70 -4.14
CA PRO A 471 17.55 -8.41 -4.39
C PRO A 471 17.20 -8.08 -5.84
N LYS A 472 18.09 -7.37 -6.54
CA LYS A 472 17.86 -6.97 -7.92
C LYS A 472 17.94 -8.13 -8.90
N VAL A 473 18.88 -9.05 -8.66
CA VAL A 473 19.08 -10.24 -9.49
C VAL A 473 17.95 -11.24 -9.25
N LEU A 474 17.59 -11.45 -7.97
CA LEU A 474 16.42 -12.24 -7.59
C LEU A 474 15.15 -11.77 -8.33
N GLN A 475 14.89 -10.46 -8.31
CA GLN A 475 13.71 -9.89 -8.98
C GLN A 475 13.72 -10.13 -10.50
N ILE A 476 14.87 -9.99 -11.16
CA ILE A 476 14.99 -10.21 -12.61
C ILE A 476 14.72 -11.68 -12.94
N ILE A 477 15.33 -12.61 -12.21
CA ILE A 477 15.16 -14.05 -12.46
C ILE A 477 13.70 -14.46 -12.28
N LEU A 478 13.06 -14.06 -11.18
CA LEU A 478 11.66 -14.40 -10.94
C LEU A 478 10.71 -13.75 -11.95
N ALA A 479 11.02 -12.52 -12.41
CA ALA A 479 10.24 -11.86 -13.45
C ALA A 479 10.33 -12.59 -14.80
N VAL A 480 11.54 -13.01 -15.20
CA VAL A 480 11.76 -13.79 -16.43
C VAL A 480 11.12 -15.17 -16.32
N ASP A 481 11.31 -15.87 -15.20
CA ASP A 481 10.75 -17.19 -14.96
C ASP A 481 9.22 -17.19 -15.00
N SER A 482 8.58 -16.24 -14.31
CA SER A 482 7.13 -16.06 -14.32
C SER A 482 6.62 -15.76 -15.74
N TRP A 483 7.37 -15.02 -16.54
CA TRP A 483 6.99 -14.69 -17.90
C TRP A 483 7.10 -15.90 -18.85
N CYS A 484 8.19 -16.66 -18.74
CA CYS A 484 8.40 -17.88 -19.54
C CYS A 484 7.42 -19.01 -19.16
N SER A 485 6.97 -19.06 -17.90
CA SER A 485 6.11 -20.13 -17.39
C SER A 485 4.60 -19.90 -17.58
N ASP A 486 4.16 -18.73 -18.06
CA ASP A 486 2.73 -18.41 -18.18
C ASP A 486 2.04 -19.16 -19.35
N THR A 487 1.73 -20.43 -19.10
CA THR A 487 1.01 -21.34 -20.00
C THR A 487 -0.41 -20.91 -20.37
N LYS A 488 -0.98 -19.87 -19.72
CA LYS A 488 -2.34 -19.37 -20.01
C LYS A 488 -2.37 -18.27 -21.06
N ASN A 489 -1.22 -17.82 -21.54
CA ASN A 489 -1.14 -16.87 -22.62
C ASN A 489 -0.40 -17.53 -23.80
N PRO A 490 -1.08 -18.23 -24.72
CA PRO A 490 -0.42 -18.93 -25.84
C PRO A 490 0.39 -18.01 -26.77
N GLN A 491 0.35 -16.69 -26.57
CA GLN A 491 1.22 -15.70 -27.24
C GLN A 491 2.56 -15.45 -26.52
N THR A 492 2.76 -15.87 -25.26
CA THR A 492 4.05 -15.70 -24.52
C THR A 492 5.19 -16.52 -25.13
N ILE A 493 4.88 -17.61 -25.83
CA ILE A 493 5.88 -18.43 -26.48
C ILE A 493 6.43 -17.76 -27.76
N GLU A 494 5.79 -16.74 -28.34
CA GLU A 494 6.23 -16.09 -29.60
C GLU A 494 6.55 -14.57 -29.52
N SER A 495 6.22 -13.84 -28.44
CA SER A 495 6.03 -12.37 -28.54
C SER A 495 7.14 -11.41 -28.08
N ILE A 496 8.42 -11.81 -27.87
CA ILE A 496 9.48 -10.77 -27.73
C ILE A 496 9.67 -10.02 -29.05
N SER A 497 9.39 -10.67 -30.19
CA SER A 497 9.34 -10.07 -31.52
C SER A 497 8.44 -8.82 -31.57
N GLY A 498 7.30 -8.84 -30.87
CA GLY A 498 6.32 -7.76 -30.83
C GLY A 498 6.56 -6.66 -29.77
N TRP A 499 7.57 -6.78 -28.90
CA TRP A 499 7.89 -5.69 -27.97
C TRP A 499 8.41 -4.47 -28.75
N ASP A 500 8.28 -3.24 -28.25
CA ASP A 500 9.01 -2.12 -28.84
C ASP A 500 10.20 -1.82 -27.93
N ILE A 501 11.37 -2.36 -28.27
CA ILE A 501 12.58 -2.22 -27.44
C ILE A 501 13.58 -1.38 -28.22
N ASP A 502 13.88 -0.20 -27.70
CA ASP A 502 14.87 0.69 -28.27
C ASP A 502 16.27 0.03 -28.32
N ARG A 503 17.03 0.30 -29.38
CA ARG A 503 18.36 -0.27 -29.60
C ARG A 503 19.34 0.11 -28.48
N HIS A 504 19.29 1.34 -27.99
CA HIS A 504 20.13 1.79 -26.88
C HIS A 504 19.85 0.99 -25.60
N ASP A 505 18.58 0.64 -25.38
CA ASP A 505 18.17 -0.17 -24.25
C ASP A 505 18.72 -1.60 -24.37
N LEU A 506 18.62 -2.22 -25.55
CA LEU A 506 19.21 -3.53 -25.84
C LEU A 506 20.73 -3.54 -25.60
N ASP A 507 21.44 -2.56 -26.17
CA ASP A 507 22.90 -2.42 -26.03
C ASP A 507 23.32 -2.23 -24.56
N THR A 508 22.46 -1.61 -23.75
CA THR A 508 22.70 -1.38 -22.31
C THR A 508 22.47 -2.62 -21.45
N MET A 509 21.49 -3.45 -21.79
CA MET A 509 21.06 -4.60 -20.98
C MET A 509 21.78 -5.89 -21.32
N LEU A 510 21.88 -6.20 -22.63
CA LEU A 510 22.25 -7.52 -23.13
C LEU A 510 23.64 -7.99 -22.63
N PRO A 511 24.71 -7.17 -22.65
CA PRO A 511 26.01 -7.60 -22.12
C PRO A 511 25.96 -8.01 -20.64
N LYS A 512 25.15 -7.33 -19.84
CA LYS A 512 25.01 -7.60 -18.40
C LYS A 512 24.22 -8.87 -18.15
N LEU A 513 23.16 -9.12 -18.93
CA LEU A 513 22.39 -10.36 -18.86
C LEU A 513 23.22 -11.57 -19.28
N LYS A 514 24.04 -11.45 -20.34
CA LYS A 514 25.00 -12.49 -20.72
C LYS A 514 26.00 -12.78 -19.60
N THR A 515 26.59 -11.74 -19.01
CA THR A 515 27.49 -11.89 -17.87
C THR A 515 26.81 -12.58 -16.68
N LEU A 516 25.54 -12.22 -16.41
CA LEU A 516 24.75 -12.87 -15.37
C LEU A 516 24.53 -14.36 -15.67
N ASN A 517 24.17 -14.70 -16.91
CA ASN A 517 23.99 -16.08 -17.33
C ASN A 517 25.29 -16.88 -17.17
N GLU A 518 26.42 -16.32 -17.59
CA GLU A 518 27.73 -16.94 -17.38
C GLU A 518 28.07 -17.17 -15.91
N ILE A 519 27.77 -16.22 -15.03
CA ILE A 519 27.97 -16.38 -13.58
C ILE A 519 27.21 -17.62 -13.08
N PHE A 520 25.97 -17.79 -13.53
CA PHE A 520 25.17 -18.95 -13.16
C PHE A 520 25.71 -20.25 -13.75
N THR A 521 26.00 -20.30 -15.04
CA THR A 521 26.56 -21.50 -15.69
C THR A 521 27.90 -21.92 -15.07
N LYS A 522 28.76 -20.96 -14.70
CA LYS A 522 30.07 -21.21 -14.08
C LYS A 522 29.97 -21.64 -12.61
N SER A 523 28.88 -21.31 -11.92
CA SER A 523 28.70 -21.61 -10.50
C SER A 523 28.43 -23.09 -10.18
N VAL A 524 28.42 -23.98 -11.19
CA VAL A 524 28.23 -25.45 -11.05
C VAL A 524 26.86 -25.82 -10.45
N VAL A 525 25.93 -24.87 -10.37
CA VAL A 525 24.53 -25.10 -9.99
C VAL A 525 23.73 -25.32 -11.26
N ASP A 526 23.14 -26.50 -11.43
CA ASP A 526 22.12 -26.69 -12.46
C ASP A 526 20.86 -25.97 -11.99
N LEU A 527 20.56 -24.84 -12.63
CA LEU A 527 19.42 -23.98 -12.30
C LEU A 527 18.08 -24.52 -12.84
N GLY A 528 18.07 -25.70 -13.48
CA GLY A 528 16.86 -26.31 -14.02
C GLY A 528 16.10 -25.34 -14.92
N SER A 529 14.80 -25.20 -14.68
CA SER A 529 13.92 -24.30 -15.45
C SER A 529 14.34 -22.83 -15.38
N LEU A 530 14.89 -22.36 -14.26
CA LEU A 530 15.28 -20.94 -14.08
C LEU A 530 16.43 -20.56 -15.01
N GLY A 531 17.46 -21.41 -15.11
CA GLY A 531 18.59 -21.21 -16.01
C GLY A 531 18.18 -21.30 -17.47
N HIS A 532 17.27 -22.23 -17.77
CA HIS A 532 16.71 -22.39 -19.11
C HIS A 532 15.90 -21.16 -19.54
N HIS A 533 14.99 -20.67 -18.70
CA HIS A 533 14.18 -19.49 -18.97
C HIS A 533 15.03 -18.23 -19.16
N LEU A 534 16.06 -18.01 -18.33
CA LEU A 534 16.97 -16.89 -18.50
C LEU A 534 17.74 -16.97 -19.84
N SER A 535 18.24 -18.16 -20.20
CA SER A 535 18.98 -18.35 -21.45
C SER A 535 18.08 -18.11 -22.67
N GLN A 536 16.85 -18.67 -22.67
CA GLN A 536 15.86 -18.43 -23.73
C GLN A 536 15.50 -16.94 -23.85
N PHE A 537 15.33 -16.24 -22.73
CA PHE A 537 15.04 -14.81 -22.72
C PHE A 537 16.18 -14.00 -23.37
N ILE A 538 17.44 -14.32 -23.04
CA ILE A 538 18.61 -13.67 -23.62
C ILE A 538 18.67 -13.92 -25.13
N GLU A 539 18.56 -15.17 -25.57
CA GLU A 539 18.60 -15.56 -26.99
C GLU A 539 17.56 -14.75 -27.81
N ARG A 540 16.34 -14.62 -27.29
CA ARG A 540 15.28 -13.84 -27.94
C ARG A 540 15.59 -12.35 -28.05
N LEU A 541 16.22 -11.76 -27.03
CA LEU A 541 16.68 -10.36 -27.10
C LEU A 541 17.80 -10.20 -28.14
N GLU A 542 18.68 -11.19 -28.31
CA GLU A 542 19.74 -11.17 -29.33
C GLU A 542 19.17 -11.22 -30.74
N THR A 543 18.24 -12.13 -31.02
CA THR A 543 17.59 -12.23 -32.33
C THR A 543 16.95 -10.90 -32.74
N LYS A 544 16.38 -10.18 -31.78
CA LYS A 544 15.79 -8.86 -32.00
C LYS A 544 16.82 -7.75 -32.23
N GLY A 545 17.94 -7.77 -31.50
CA GLY A 545 19.04 -6.84 -31.75
C GLY A 545 19.64 -7.02 -33.16
N GLN A 546 19.68 -8.27 -33.63
CA GLN A 546 20.12 -8.61 -35.00
C GLN A 546 19.13 -8.14 -36.06
N SER A 547 17.82 -8.28 -35.87
CA SER A 547 16.82 -7.77 -36.84
C SER A 547 16.85 -6.24 -37.00
N HIS A 548 17.23 -5.50 -35.96
CA HIS A 548 17.47 -4.05 -36.03
C HIS A 548 18.72 -3.68 -36.85
N HIS A 549 19.69 -4.58 -37.01
CA HIS A 549 20.88 -4.34 -37.83
C HIS A 549 20.63 -4.54 -39.33
N TYR A 550 19.61 -5.31 -39.71
CA TYR A 550 19.27 -5.60 -41.10
C TYR A 550 18.17 -4.69 -41.69
N ASN A 551 17.51 -3.87 -40.85
CA ASN A 551 16.43 -2.94 -41.23
C ASN A 551 16.87 -1.46 -41.24
N MET A 552 18.15 -1.16 -41.06
CA MET A 552 18.80 0.12 -41.43
C MET A 552 19.59 -0.09 -42.71
#